data_AF-A0A951R6L7-F1
#
_entry.id   AF-A0A951R6L7-F1
#
_cell.length_a   1.000
_cell.length_b   1.000
_cell.length_c   1.000
_cell.angle_alpha   90.00
_cell.angle_beta   90.00
_cell.angle_gamma   90.00
#
_symmetry.space_group_name_H-M   'P 1'
#
loop_
_entity.id
_entity.type
_entity.pdbx_description
1 polymer ?
#
loop_
_entity_poly.entity_id
_entity_poly.type
_entity_poly.pdbx_seq_one_letter_code
_entity_poly.pdbx_strand_id
1 'polypeptide(L)'
;MDKKDKQKKIQEIQIIEQNLQNLLLQKQAFQLELSETKSAKMEIEKSEEVFKIIGQLMIKSDKTKIKDELINKEKILELRVKSIENQENSLQERFEELKKELFE
;
A
#
# COMPACT_ATOMS: atom_id res chain seq x y z
N MET A 1 -5.94 -22.20 -30.85
CA MET A 1 -5.22 -20.92 -30.62
C MET A 1 -3.91 -20.94 -31.41
N ASP A 2 -3.63 -19.89 -32.18
CA ASP A 2 -2.36 -19.71 -32.92
C ASP A 2 -1.18 -19.58 -31.93
N LYS A 3 0.01 -20.04 -32.34
CA LYS A 3 1.29 -19.84 -31.64
C LYS A 3 1.54 -18.36 -31.32
N LYS A 4 1.16 -17.43 -32.20
CA LYS A 4 1.29 -15.98 -31.97
C LYS A 4 0.39 -15.50 -30.83
N ASP A 5 -0.83 -16.01 -30.74
CA ASP A 5 -1.76 -15.67 -29.66
C ASP A 5 -1.30 -16.26 -28.31
N LYS A 6 -0.77 -17.49 -28.32
CA LYS A 6 -0.11 -18.09 -27.14
C LYS A 6 1.03 -17.24 -26.62
N GLN A 7 1.91 -16.76 -27.50
CA GLN A 7 3.03 -15.91 -27.11
C GLN A 7 2.58 -14.58 -26.51
N LYS A 8 1.56 -13.94 -27.07
CA LYS A 8 0.99 -12.70 -26.52
C LYS A 8 0.43 -12.90 -25.11
N LYS A 9 -0.34 -13.97 -24.88
CA LYS A 9 -0.89 -14.25 -23.54
C LYS A 9 0.18 -14.55 -22.50
N ILE A 10 1.25 -15.26 -22.88
CA ILE A 10 2.41 -15.50 -22.00
C ILE A 10 3.07 -14.17 -21.63
N GLN A 11 3.25 -13.25 -22.60
CA GLN A 11 3.80 -11.93 -22.32
C GLN A 11 2.90 -11.12 -21.38
N GLU A 12 1.58 -11.16 -21.56
CA GLU A 12 0.63 -10.47 -20.68
C GLU A 12 0.68 -11.04 -19.25
N ILE A 13 0.75 -12.36 -19.10
CA ILE A 13 0.93 -13.04 -17.80
C ILE A 13 2.21 -12.55 -17.12
N GLN A 14 3.35 -12.52 -17.83
CA GLN A 14 4.63 -12.06 -17.27
C GLN A 14 4.56 -10.61 -16.79
N ILE A 15 3.86 -9.74 -17.53
CA ILE A 15 3.64 -8.35 -17.13
C ILE A 15 2.79 -8.27 -15.85
N ILE A 16 1.73 -9.07 -15.77
CA ILE A 16 0.87 -9.13 -14.58
C ILE A 16 1.66 -9.61 -13.36
N GLU A 17 2.49 -10.65 -13.49
CA GLU A 17 3.35 -11.13 -12.40
C GLU A 17 4.29 -10.04 -11.90
N GLN A 18 4.92 -9.30 -12.82
CA GLN A 18 5.79 -8.18 -12.45
C GLN A 18 5.03 -7.06 -11.72
N ASN A 19 3.81 -6.76 -12.16
CA ASN A 19 2.96 -5.75 -11.53
C ASN A 19 2.52 -6.19 -10.12
N LEU A 20 2.12 -7.46 -9.95
CA LEU A 20 1.77 -8.02 -8.65
C LEU A 20 2.95 -7.96 -7.67
N GLN A 21 4.16 -8.27 -8.11
CA GLN A 21 5.36 -8.12 -7.29
C GLN A 21 5.60 -6.67 -6.84
N ASN A 22 5.40 -5.71 -7.74
CA ASN A 22 5.54 -4.29 -7.42
C ASN A 22 4.46 -3.82 -6.43
N LEU A 23 3.22 -4.26 -6.60
CA LEU A 23 2.12 -3.95 -5.68
C LEU A 23 2.36 -4.54 -4.29
N LEU A 24 2.90 -5.76 -4.20
CA LEU A 24 3.24 -6.39 -2.93
C LEU A 24 4.26 -5.55 -2.14
N LEU A 25 5.32 -5.09 -2.79
CA LEU A 25 6.34 -4.24 -2.16
C LEU A 25 5.74 -2.91 -1.68
N GLN A 26 4.88 -2.28 -2.48
CA GLN A 26 4.18 -1.05 -2.09
C GLN A 26 3.22 -1.29 -0.90
N LYS A 27 2.46 -2.39 -0.91
CA LYS A 27 1.54 -2.75 0.16
C LYS A 27 2.28 -2.93 1.49
N GLN A 28 3.40 -3.65 1.48
CA GLN A 28 4.24 -3.86 2.67
C GLN A 28 4.78 -2.54 3.23
N ALA A 29 5.25 -1.63 2.36
CA ALA A 29 5.73 -0.32 2.78
C ALA A 29 4.63 0.51 3.46
N PHE A 30 3.43 0.58 2.88
CA PHE A 30 2.32 1.32 3.49
C PHE A 30 1.77 0.65 4.75
N GLN A 31 1.78 -0.68 4.83
CA GLN A 31 1.38 -1.40 6.05
C GLN A 31 2.34 -1.14 7.22
N LEU A 32 3.64 -1.06 6.95
CA LEU A 32 4.65 -0.67 7.94
C LEU A 32 4.38 0.75 8.44
N GLU A 33 4.25 1.71 7.53
CA GLU A 33 3.98 3.11 7.88
C GLU A 33 2.64 3.28 8.64
N LEU A 34 1.62 2.49 8.28
CA LEU A 34 0.33 2.48 8.98
C LEU A 34 0.48 1.95 10.41
N SER A 35 1.26 0.89 10.61
CA SER A 35 1.53 0.32 11.92
C SER A 35 2.29 1.30 12.82
N GLU A 36 3.29 1.97 12.29
CA GLU A 36 4.03 3.03 12.98
C GLU A 36 3.12 4.22 13.34
N THR A 37 2.25 4.63 12.42
CA THR A 37 1.28 5.73 12.64
C THR A 37 0.28 5.37 13.74
N LYS A 38 -0.24 4.14 13.74
CA LYS A 38 -1.13 3.63 14.79
C LYS A 38 -0.42 3.59 16.15
N SER A 39 0.83 3.14 16.18
CA SER A 39 1.66 3.13 17.38
C SER A 39 1.88 4.54 17.93
N ALA A 40 2.27 5.49 17.08
CA ALA A 40 2.46 6.89 17.47
C ALA A 40 1.18 7.53 18.01
N LYS A 41 0.02 7.22 17.40
CA LYS A 41 -1.29 7.70 17.86
C LYS A 41 -1.69 7.14 19.23
N MET A 42 -1.28 5.91 19.58
CA MET A 42 -1.51 5.39 20.92
C MET A 42 -0.59 6.05 21.95
N GLU A 43 0.66 6.32 21.58
CA GLU A 43 1.64 6.89 22.52
C GLU A 43 1.41 8.36 22.82
N ILE A 44 0.94 9.13 21.82
CA ILE A 44 0.63 10.55 22.03
C ILE A 44 -0.45 10.76 23.09
N GLU A 45 -1.40 9.82 23.23
CA GLU A 45 -2.45 9.92 24.25
C GLU A 45 -1.88 9.92 25.68
N LYS A 46 -0.77 9.19 25.90
CA LYS A 46 -0.08 9.08 27.19
C LYS A 46 0.96 10.18 27.42
N SER A 47 1.33 10.92 26.39
CA SER A 47 2.40 11.92 26.45
C SER A 47 1.88 13.26 26.95
N GLU A 48 2.64 13.94 27.83
CA GLU A 48 2.32 15.29 28.31
C GLU A 48 2.77 16.36 27.30
N GLU A 49 3.98 16.24 26.79
CA GLU A 49 4.56 17.14 25.80
C GLU A 49 4.87 16.40 24.49
N VAL A 50 4.68 17.07 23.36
CA VAL A 50 4.90 16.51 22.04
C VAL A 50 5.83 17.42 21.26
N PHE A 51 6.83 16.83 20.60
CA PHE A 51 7.77 17.54 19.76
C PHE A 51 7.71 16.97 18.34
N LYS A 52 7.80 17.85 17.35
CA LYS A 52 7.84 17.50 15.93
C LYS A 52 9.19 17.88 15.36
N ILE A 53 9.79 16.98 14.57
CA ILE A 53 11.02 17.26 13.83
C ILE A 53 10.65 17.81 12.45
N ILE A 54 11.24 18.95 12.08
CA ILE A 54 11.12 19.57 10.77
C ILE A 54 12.52 19.93 10.28
N GLY A 55 13.04 19.17 9.31
CA GLY A 55 14.43 19.27 8.88
C GLY A 55 15.37 18.94 10.05
N GLN A 56 16.16 19.92 10.48
CA GLN A 56 17.07 19.82 11.63
C GLN A 56 16.49 20.41 12.92
N LEU A 57 15.25 20.91 12.89
CA LEU A 57 14.62 21.58 14.03
C LEU A 57 13.69 20.63 14.78
N MET A 58 13.74 20.67 16.11
CA MET A 58 12.78 20.03 17.00
C MET A 58 11.87 21.11 17.60
N ILE A 59 10.57 21.04 17.33
CA ILE A 59 9.62 22.09 17.67
C ILE A 59 8.56 21.52 18.61
N LYS A 60 8.43 22.12 19.81
CA LYS A 60 7.32 21.83 20.72
C LYS A 60 6.01 22.11 20.00
N SER A 61 5.14 21.11 19.96
CA SER A 61 3.92 21.12 19.15
C SER A 61 2.70 20.85 20.02
N ASP A 62 1.56 21.38 19.60
CA ASP A 62 0.30 21.10 20.26
C ASP A 62 -0.10 19.64 20.09
N LYS A 63 -0.36 18.96 21.21
CA LYS A 63 -0.72 17.54 21.26
C LYS A 63 -1.97 17.22 20.43
N THR A 64 -3.00 18.06 20.51
CA THR A 64 -4.27 17.83 19.81
C THR A 64 -4.07 17.95 18.30
N LYS A 65 -3.30 18.95 17.86
CA LYS A 65 -2.94 19.13 16.46
C LYS A 65 -2.16 17.94 15.90
N ILE A 66 -1.15 17.44 16.61
CA ILE A 66 -0.38 16.27 16.15
C ILE A 66 -1.24 15.00 16.12
N LYS A 67 -2.15 14.84 17.09
CA LYS A 67 -3.10 13.72 17.09
C LYS A 67 -4.00 13.76 15.86
N ASP A 68 -4.54 14.92 15.49
CA ASP A 68 -5.36 15.07 14.28
C ASP A 68 -4.55 14.82 12.99
N GLU A 69 -3.30 15.27 12.93
CA GLU A 69 -2.37 14.95 11.84
C GLU A 69 -2.18 13.43 11.68
N LEU A 70 -1.95 12.72 12.78
CA LEU A 70 -1.79 11.26 12.79
C LEU A 70 -3.08 10.52 12.37
N ILE A 71 -4.25 10.97 12.84
CA ILE A 71 -5.55 10.40 12.46
C ILE A 71 -5.80 10.56 10.96
N ASN A 72 -5.50 11.74 10.41
CA ASN A 72 -5.65 11.98 8.97
C ASN A 72 -4.65 11.15 8.17
N LYS A 73 -3.41 11.02 8.64
CA LYS A 73 -2.40 10.17 8.03
C LYS A 73 -2.83 8.69 7.98
N GLU A 74 -3.34 8.16 9.10
CA GLU A 74 -3.87 6.80 9.20
C GLU A 74 -4.97 6.55 8.17
N LYS A 75 -5.97 7.45 8.07
CA LYS A 75 -7.05 7.34 7.09
C LYS A 75 -6.53 7.30 5.65
N ILE A 76 -5.55 8.14 5.31
CA ILE A 76 -4.94 8.16 3.97
C ILE A 76 -4.22 6.84 3.69
N LEU A 77 -3.46 6.33 4.65
CA LEU A 77 -2.72 5.07 4.51
C LEU A 77 -3.67 3.88 4.37
N GLU A 78 -4.76 3.83 5.14
CA GLU A 78 -5.79 2.78 5.01
C GLU A 78 -6.46 2.79 3.64
N LEU A 79 -6.78 3.99 3.11
CA LEU A 79 -7.32 4.12 1.76
C LEU A 79 -6.33 3.64 0.69
N ARG A 80 -5.03 3.94 0.86
CA ARG A 80 -3.99 3.48 -0.07
C ARG A 80 -3.83 1.96 -0.05
N VAL A 81 -3.76 1.36 1.13
CA VAL A 81 -3.68 -0.10 1.28
C VAL A 81 -4.88 -0.77 0.61
N LYS A 82 -6.09 -0.27 0.88
CA LYS A 82 -7.33 -0.79 0.26
C LYS A 82 -7.33 -0.62 -1.26
N SER A 83 -6.80 0.49 -1.78
CA SER A 83 -6.67 0.69 -3.23
C SER A 83 -5.72 -0.33 -3.87
N ILE A 84 -4.60 -0.63 -3.20
CA ILE A 84 -3.64 -1.65 -3.67
C ILE A 84 -4.27 -3.04 -3.65
N GLU A 85 -5.03 -3.38 -2.60
CA GLU A 85 -5.76 -4.65 -2.51
C GLU A 85 -6.77 -4.82 -3.65
N ASN A 86 -7.48 -3.74 -4.02
CA ASN A 86 -8.39 -3.79 -5.16
C ASN A 86 -7.65 -3.98 -6.50
N GLN A 87 -6.48 -3.36 -6.66
CA GLN A 87 -5.64 -3.54 -7.85
C GLN A 87 -5.07 -4.95 -7.93
N GLU A 88 -4.61 -5.49 -6.80
CA GLU A 88 -4.13 -6.86 -6.64
C GLU A 88 -5.21 -7.86 -7.07
N ASN A 89 -6.43 -7.72 -6.53
CA ASN A 89 -7.57 -8.59 -6.88
C ASN A 89 -7.89 -8.55 -8.37
N SER A 90 -7.98 -7.36 -8.98
CA SER A 90 -8.29 -7.22 -10.40
C SER A 90 -7.21 -7.84 -11.30
N LEU A 91 -5.94 -7.68 -10.95
CA LEU A 91 -4.84 -8.32 -11.68
C LEU A 91 -4.83 -9.84 -11.51
N GLN A 92 -5.19 -10.32 -10.33
CA GLN A 92 -5.25 -11.75 -10.03
C GLN A 92 -6.43 -12.44 -10.76
N GLU A 93 -7.59 -11.78 -10.84
CA GLU A 93 -8.71 -12.24 -11.68
C GLU A 93 -8.28 -12.34 -13.14
N ARG A 94 -7.65 -11.29 -13.69
CA ARG A 94 -7.14 -11.27 -15.06
C ARG A 94 -6.08 -12.36 -15.31
N PHE A 95 -5.20 -12.59 -14.34
CA PHE A 95 -4.19 -13.65 -14.42
C PHE A 95 -4.83 -15.03 -14.54
N GLU A 96 -5.82 -15.34 -13.70
CA GLU A 96 -6.53 -16.63 -13.72
C GLU A 96 -7.34 -16.82 -15.02
N GLU A 97 -7.95 -15.77 -15.56
CA GLU A 97 -8.59 -15.79 -16.88
C GLU A 97 -7.59 -16.16 -17.99
N LEU A 98 -6.48 -15.44 -18.09
CA LEU A 98 -5.46 -15.68 -19.11
C LEU A 98 -4.85 -17.08 -19.01
N LYS A 99 -4.67 -17.56 -17.78
CA LYS A 99 -4.15 -18.90 -17.50
C LYS A 99 -5.13 -19.98 -17.99
N LYS A 100 -6.42 -19.85 -17.70
CA LYS A 100 -7.45 -20.77 -18.23
C LYS A 100 -7.44 -20.77 -19.75
N GLU A 101 -7.48 -19.60 -20.39
CA GLU A 101 -7.49 -19.51 -21.85
C GLU A 101 -6.21 -20.03 -22.54
N LEU A 102 -5.11 -20.23 -21.81
CA LEU A 102 -3.84 -20.73 -22.33
C LEU A 102 -3.71 -22.26 -22.19
N PHE A 103 -4.25 -22.82 -21.10
CA PHE A 103 -4.06 -24.22 -20.69
C PHE A 103 -5.32 -25.08 -20.79
N GLU A 104 -6.52 -24.49 -20.89
CA GLU A 104 -7.79 -25.15 -21.25
C GLU A 104 -8.09 -24.93 -22.74
#